data_AF-A0A7K8YNA6-F1
#
_entry.id   AF-A0A7K8YNA6-F1
#
_cell.length_a   1.000
_cell.length_b   1.000
_cell.length_c   1.000
_cell.angle_alpha   90.00
_cell.angle_beta   90.00
_cell.angle_gamma   90.00
#
_symmetry.space_group_name_H-M   'P 1'
#
loop_
_entity.id
_entity.type
_entity.pdbx_description
1 polymer ?
#
loop_
_entity_poly.entity_id
_entity_poly.type
_entity_poly.pdbx_seq_one_letter_code
_entity_poly.pdbx_strand_id
1 'polypeptide(L)' 'WMCCPKGWKRFQNSCYFLSLDLMSWVESEQNCTGMGSHLAVINSREEQVKGTSKNFYIGLRAGSVEQWQWVDKTPYNVTA' A
#
# COMPACT_ATOMS: atom_id res chain seq x y z
N TRP A 1 8.53 7.78 -19.26
CA TRP A 1 7.37 6.93 -19.56
C TRP A 1 6.53 6.83 -18.29
N MET A 2 5.32 7.39 -18.23
CA MET A 2 4.53 7.58 -16.98
C MET A 2 3.23 6.77 -16.96
N CYS A 3 3.23 5.56 -17.52
CA CYS A 3 2.03 4.74 -17.63
C CYS A 3 2.06 3.62 -16.59
N CYS A 4 1.01 3.52 -15.77
CA CYS A 4 0.80 2.38 -14.89
C CYS A 4 0.30 1.16 -15.69
N PRO A 5 0.49 -0.08 -15.21
CA PRO A 5 -0.08 -1.26 -15.84
C PRO A 5 -1.61 -1.19 -15.91
N LYS A 6 -2.21 -1.94 -16.83
CA LYS A 6 -3.67 -1.98 -16.99
C LYS A 6 -4.33 -2.43 -15.68
N GLY A 7 -5.34 -1.69 -15.23
CA GLY A 7 -6.04 -1.95 -13.95
C GLY A 7 -5.44 -1.25 -12.73
N TRP A 8 -4.28 -0.60 -12.88
CA TRP A 8 -3.64 0.19 -11.83
C TRP A 8 -4.03 1.66 -11.95
N LYS A 9 -4.25 2.31 -10.81
CA LYS A 9 -4.53 3.75 -10.73
C LYS A 9 -3.25 4.50 -10.44
N ARG A 10 -2.94 5.51 -11.27
CA ARG A 10 -1.82 6.40 -11.00
C ARG A 10 -2.21 7.44 -9.94
N PHE A 11 -1.34 7.63 -8.95
CA PHE A 11 -1.37 8.79 -8.08
C PHE A 11 0.06 9.29 -7.91
N GLN A 12 0.29 10.56 -8.26
CA GLN A 12 1.62 11.16 -8.32
C GLN A 12 2.62 10.29 -9.10
N ASN A 13 3.69 9.82 -8.44
CA ASN A 13 4.77 9.01 -8.99
C ASN A 13 4.57 7.51 -8.76
N SER A 14 3.43 7.10 -8.21
CA SER A 14 3.14 5.73 -7.81
C SER A 14 1.92 5.16 -8.54
N CYS A 15 1.88 3.83 -8.63
CA CYS A 15 0.78 3.08 -9.20
C CYS A 15 0.15 2.22 -8.09
N TYR A 16 -1.18 2.27 -7.97
CA TYR A 16 -1.93 1.57 -6.93
C TYR A 16 -2.90 0.58 -7.56
N PHE A 17 -2.90 -0.64 -7.04
CA PHE A 17 -3.88 -1.66 -7.38
C PHE A 17 -4.80 -1.89 -6.19
N LEU A 18 -6.11 -1.90 -6.44
CA LEU A 18 -7.10 -2.20 -5.41
C LEU A 18 -7.65 -3.60 -5.67
N SER A 19 -7.18 -4.57 -4.89
CA SER A 19 -7.77 -5.90 -4.89
C SER A 19 -9.12 -5.89 -4.16
N LEU A 20 -10.11 -6.56 -4.73
CA LEU A 20 -11.42 -6.79 -4.08
C LEU A 20 -11.49 -8.18 -3.41
N ASP A 21 -10.41 -8.96 -3.50
CA ASP A 21 -10.34 -10.28 -2.91
C ASP A 21 -10.24 -10.19 -1.38
N LEU A 22 -10.96 -11.08 -0.70
CA LEU A 22 -10.91 -11.19 0.76
C LEU A 22 -9.77 -12.13 1.15
N MET A 23 -8.63 -11.54 1.48
CA MET A 23 -7.40 -12.23 1.88
C MET A 23 -6.95 -11.71 3.25
N SER A 24 -6.20 -12.49 4.01
CA SER A 24 -5.52 -11.96 5.20
C SER A 24 -4.45 -10.93 4.82
N TRP A 25 -3.96 -10.15 5.80
CA TRP A 25 -2.88 -9.18 5.55
C TRP A 25 -1.64 -9.83 4.92
N VAL A 26 -1.25 -11.01 5.43
CA VAL A 26 -0.06 -11.75 4.96
C VAL A 26 -0.25 -12.25 3.53
N GLU A 27 -1.41 -12.83 3.22
CA GLU A 27 -1.73 -13.29 1.85
C GLU A 27 -1.80 -12.10 0.87
N SER A 28 -2.33 -10.96 1.32
CA SER A 28 -2.42 -9.75 0.50
C SER A 28 -1.02 -9.22 0.14
N GLU A 29 -0.07 -9.20 1.09
CA GLU A 29 1.32 -8.81 0.82
C GLU A 29 2.03 -9.83 -0.09
N GLN A 30 1.81 -11.13 0.11
CA GLN A 30 2.35 -12.17 -0.78
C GLN A 30 1.83 -12.03 -2.22
N ASN A 31 0.56 -11.69 -2.39
CA ASN A 31 -0.01 -11.41 -3.70
C ASN A 31 0.61 -10.15 -4.32
N CYS A 32 0.72 -9.06 -3.55
CA CYS A 32 1.35 -7.83 -4.00
C CYS A 32 2.80 -8.03 -4.45
N THR A 33 3.58 -8.77 -3.65
CA THR A 33 4.98 -9.12 -3.97
C THR A 33 5.09 -10.03 -5.18
N GLY A 34 4.16 -10.98 -5.35
CA GLY A 34 4.04 -11.79 -6.57
C GLY A 34 3.76 -10.97 -7.83
N MET A 35 3.11 -9.81 -7.70
CA MET A 35 2.89 -8.85 -8.79
C MET A 35 4.07 -7.87 -9.00
N GLY A 36 5.16 -8.01 -8.25
CA GLY A 36 6.30 -7.08 -8.30
C GLY A 36 6.02 -5.74 -7.60
N SER A 37 5.14 -5.74 -6.61
CA SER A 37 4.72 -4.57 -5.83
C SER A 37 4.68 -4.86 -4.33
N HIS A 38 4.19 -3.91 -3.53
CA HIS A 38 3.93 -4.08 -2.10
C HIS A 38 2.53 -3.58 -1.76
N LEU A 39 2.00 -3.97 -0.60
CA LEU A 39 0.83 -3.32 -0.03
C LEU A 39 1.05 -1.81 0.06
N ALA A 40 -0.02 -1.06 -0.16
CA ALA A 40 0.05 0.38 -0.33
C ALA A 40 0.68 1.08 0.88
N VAL A 41 1.66 1.94 0.59
CA VAL A 41 2.27 2.87 1.55
C VAL A 41 1.61 4.22 1.37
N ILE A 42 1.12 4.78 2.48
CA ILE A 42 0.42 6.06 2.49
C ILE A 42 1.38 7.11 3.01
N ASN A 43 1.81 8.00 2.12
CA ASN A 43 2.75 9.09 2.41
C ASN A 43 2.06 10.46 2.45
N SER A 44 0.78 10.55 2.09
CA SER A 44 0.02 11.80 2.07
C SER A 44 -1.45 11.62 2.46
N ARG A 45 -2.04 12.69 3.03
CA ARG A 45 -3.47 12.73 3.38
C ARG A 45 -4.36 12.49 2.15
N GLU A 46 -3.95 12.97 0.99
CA GLU A 46 -4.68 12.82 -0.27
C GLU A 46 -4.75 11.36 -0.73
N GLU A 47 -3.74 10.54 -0.43
CA GLU A 47 -3.76 9.09 -0.68
C GLU A 47 -4.77 8.40 0.23
N GLN A 48 -4.83 8.81 1.51
CA GLN A 48 -5.76 8.24 2.49
C GLN A 48 -7.21 8.51 2.10
N VAL A 49 -7.54 9.72 1.63
CA VAL A 49 -8.91 10.13 1.28
C VAL A 49 -9.45 9.35 0.06
N LYS A 50 -8.59 8.90 -0.86
CA LYS A 50 -9.02 8.14 -2.05
C LYS A 50 -9.39 6.68 -1.77
N GLY A 51 -9.00 6.12 -0.63
CA GLY A 51 -9.31 4.74 -0.22
C GLY A 51 -10.61 4.57 0.58
N THR A 52 -11.34 5.66 0.86
CA THR A 52 -12.27 5.77 2.00
C THR A 52 -13.63 5.06 1.89
N SER A 53 -13.96 4.38 0.79
CA SER A 53 -15.27 3.70 0.68
C SER A 53 -15.27 2.23 1.15
N LYS A 54 -14.10 1.61 1.33
CA LYS A 54 -13.97 0.21 1.77
C LYS A 54 -12.73 0.01 2.63
N ASN A 55 -12.77 -0.98 3.53
CA ASN A 55 -11.62 -1.38 4.33
C ASN A 55 -10.63 -2.17 3.45
N PHE A 56 -9.45 -1.61 3.20
CA PHE A 56 -8.36 -2.28 2.50
C PHE A 56 -7.18 -2.48 3.44
N TYR A 57 -6.45 -3.59 3.29
CA TYR A 57 -5.15 -3.74 3.93
C TYR A 57 -4.13 -2.79 3.29
N ILE A 58 -3.32 -2.17 4.14
CA ILE A 58 -2.22 -1.29 3.75
C ILE A 58 -0.91 -1.88 4.28
N GLY A 59 0.21 -1.39 3.75
CA GLY A 59 1.54 -1.92 4.02
C GLY A 59 2.12 -1.56 5.39
N LEU A 60 1.27 -1.16 6.35
CA LEU A 60 1.69 -0.79 7.70
C LEU A 60 1.63 -2.02 8.61
N ARG A 61 2.76 -2.37 9.23
CA ARG A 61 2.84 -3.49 10.20
C ARG A 61 3.49 -3.07 11.50
N ALA A 62 3.07 -3.70 12.60
CA ALA A 62 3.75 -3.58 13.88
C ALA A 62 5.04 -4.41 13.85
N GLY A 63 6.18 -3.76 14.11
CA GLY A 63 7.47 -4.42 14.32
C GLY A 63 7.60 -5.03 15.72
N SER A 64 8.75 -5.63 16.00
CA SER A 64 9.05 -6.32 17.27
C SER A 64 9.18 -5.41 18.50
N VAL A 65 9.36 -4.10 18.30
CA VAL A 65 9.59 -3.12 19.39
C VAL A 65 8.65 -1.93 19.18
N GLU A 66 7.34 -2.11 19.32
CA GLU A 66 6.29 -1.06 19.27
C GLU A 66 6.46 0.01 18.15
N GLN A 67 7.17 -0.34 17.09
CA GLN A 67 7.55 0.56 16.02
C GLN A 67 6.81 0.11 14.78
N TRP A 68 5.98 1.01 14.26
CA TRP A 68 5.32 0.83 12.99
C TRP A 68 6.34 0.87 11.86
N GLN A 69 6.23 -0.07 10.93
CA GLN A 69 7.11 -0.19 9.78
C GLN A 69 6.28 -0.36 8.52
N TRP A 70 6.66 0.37 7.47
CA TRP A 70 6.14 0.17 6.13
C TRP A 70 6.85 -0.99 5.43
N VAL A 71 6.12 -1.74 4.62
CA VAL A 71 6.63 -2.87 3.81
C VAL A 71 7.75 -2.48 2.84
N ASP A 72 7.80 -1.23 2.40
CA ASP A 72 8.85 -0.68 1.52
C ASP A 72 10.07 -0.12 2.28
N LYS A 73 10.07 -0.22 3.62
CA LYS A 73 11.07 0.34 4.55
C LYS A 73 11.10 1.87 4.63
N THR A 74 10.09 2.56 4.09
CA THR A 74 9.94 4.00 4.30
C THR A 74 9.75 4.29 5.80
N PRO A 75 10.44 5.29 6.38
CA PRO A 75 10.29 5.62 7.79
C PRO A 75 8.87 6.11 8.11
N TYR A 76 8.23 5.52 9.13
CA TYR A 76 6.91 5.95 9.59
C TYR A 76 6.86 7.43 10.01
N ASN A 77 7.94 7.97 10.58
CA ASN A 77 7.99 9.37 11.04
C ASN A 77 8.03 10.40 9.89
N VAL A 78 8.15 9.96 8.64
CA VAL A 78 8.16 10.83 7.45
C VAL A 78 6.80 10.82 6.75
N THR A 79 5.89 9.91 7.15
CA THR A 79 4.52 9.86 6.63
C THR A 79 3.62 10.83 7.41
N ALA A 80 3.04 11.80 6.69
CA ALA A 80 2.29 12.94 7.21
C ALA A 80 0.83 12.64 7.59
#